data_AF-A0A7Y8LMA1-F1
#
_entry.id   AF-A0A7Y8LMA1-F1
#
_cell.length_a   1.000
_cell.length_b   1.000
_cell.length_c   1.000
_cell.angle_alpha   90.00
_cell.angle_beta   90.00
_cell.angle_gamma   90.00
#
_symmetry.space_group_name_H-M   'P 1'
#
loop_
_entity.id
_entity.type
_entity.pdbx_description
1 polymer ?
#
loop_
_entity_poly.entity_id
_entity_poly.type
_entity_poly.pdbx_seq_one_letter_code
_entity_poly.pdbx_strand_id
1 'polypeptide(L)'
;MEKAYSLQLEGKFDEAIAAYSNFVNTKPSDPRAAYSLVRLEECYRLSNRDGFLNYLNKDVKSFAVSNKELAVVFLELESQYLVGEEKYKEAIENFQRIQKDYNLNSYIDKFSIFNAGYIYLKFLNDVENAVKSFQELAAKYPDDDLVTESKYLMSGENLNMQKNSNSSGAILLSEFGLDQNYPNPFNPTTSISYQLPTDALVTLKVYDLLGREVATLVNEEKQAGKYELQFNANNLSSGVYLYKISMNNFVKTLKMIVVK
;
A
#
# COMPACT_ATOMS: atom_id res chain seq x y z
N MET A 1 13.59 -0.15 -18.30
CA MET A 1 13.03 -0.42 -16.96
C MET A 1 14.12 -0.51 -15.92
N GLU A 2 15.08 -1.44 -16.02
CA GLU A 2 16.23 -1.51 -15.11
C GLU A 2 17.00 -0.18 -14.99
N LYS A 3 17.28 0.47 -16.13
CA LYS A 3 17.91 1.80 -16.14
C LYS A 3 17.10 2.87 -15.40
N ALA A 4 15.77 2.91 -15.59
CA ALA A 4 14.90 3.86 -14.90
C ALA A 4 14.92 3.65 -13.39
N TYR A 5 14.96 2.37 -12.99
CA TYR A 5 15.04 2.00 -11.59
C TYR A 5 16.38 2.36 -10.95
N SER A 6 17.51 2.12 -11.63
CA SER A 6 18.83 2.57 -11.18
C SER A 6 18.85 4.08 -10.95
N LEU A 7 18.31 4.87 -11.89
CA LEU A 7 18.20 6.32 -11.76
C LEU A 7 17.40 6.73 -10.53
N GLN A 8 16.27 6.05 -10.26
CA GLN A 8 15.48 6.31 -9.05
C GLN A 8 16.27 6.01 -7.77
N LEU A 9 17.01 4.89 -7.72
CA LEU A 9 17.83 4.53 -6.56
C LEU A 9 19.00 5.51 -6.34
N GLU A 10 19.55 6.05 -7.42
CA GLU A 10 20.58 7.10 -7.40
C GLU A 10 20.03 8.49 -7.04
N GLY A 11 18.72 8.63 -6.79
CA GLY A 11 18.07 9.91 -6.51
C GLY A 11 17.94 10.83 -7.73
N LYS A 12 18.22 10.33 -8.94
CA LYS A 12 18.07 11.03 -10.21
C LYS A 12 16.61 11.01 -10.67
N PHE A 13 15.76 11.67 -9.88
CA PHE A 13 14.31 11.57 -10.03
C PHE A 13 13.80 12.15 -11.34
N ASP A 14 14.43 13.19 -11.90
CA ASP A 14 14.01 13.77 -13.17
C ASP A 14 14.18 12.78 -14.34
N GLU A 15 15.34 12.13 -14.40
CA GLU A 15 15.62 11.13 -15.43
C GLU A 15 14.81 9.85 -15.21
N ALA A 16 14.59 9.45 -13.96
CA ALA A 16 13.72 8.32 -13.62
C ALA A 16 12.26 8.60 -14.05
N ILE A 17 11.73 9.79 -13.73
CA ILE A 17 10.39 10.23 -14.12
C ILE A 17 10.24 10.25 -15.64
N ALA A 18 11.22 10.80 -16.36
CA ALA A 18 11.21 10.83 -17.81
C ALA A 18 11.22 9.40 -18.40
N ALA A 19 12.01 8.49 -17.81
CA ALA A 19 12.12 7.12 -18.29
C ALA A 19 10.84 6.30 -18.02
N TYR A 20 10.25 6.42 -16.83
CA TYR A 20 9.01 5.72 -16.49
C TYR A 20 7.81 6.27 -17.27
N SER A 21 7.65 7.59 -17.35
CA SER A 21 6.54 8.21 -18.09
C SER A 21 6.61 7.85 -19.59
N ASN A 22 7.80 7.90 -20.20
CA ASN A 22 7.99 7.45 -21.58
C ASN A 22 7.61 5.97 -21.77
N PHE A 23 7.95 5.10 -20.82
CA PHE A 23 7.57 3.69 -20.90
C PHE A 23 6.05 3.49 -20.82
N VAL A 24 5.39 4.12 -19.85
CA VAL A 24 3.92 4.06 -19.68
C VAL A 24 3.22 4.56 -20.94
N ASN A 25 3.67 5.68 -21.50
CA ASN A 25 3.03 6.32 -22.66
C ASN A 25 3.25 5.56 -23.98
N THR A 26 4.41 4.91 -24.17
CA THR A 26 4.75 4.23 -25.44
C THR A 26 4.42 2.75 -25.44
N LYS A 27 4.30 2.12 -24.27
CA LYS A 27 4.04 0.68 -24.12
C LYS A 27 2.94 0.39 -23.10
N PRO A 28 1.75 0.99 -23.22
CA PRO A 28 0.71 0.89 -22.19
C PRO A 28 0.13 -0.53 -22.06
N SER A 29 0.18 -1.34 -23.13
CA SER A 29 -0.24 -2.75 -23.10
C SER A 29 0.80 -3.71 -22.46
N ASP A 30 2.03 -3.26 -22.21
CA ASP A 30 3.08 -4.10 -21.61
C ASP A 30 2.73 -4.39 -20.13
N PRO A 31 2.85 -5.63 -19.64
CA PRO A 31 2.55 -5.96 -18.24
C PRO A 31 3.32 -5.13 -17.20
N ARG A 32 4.46 -4.55 -17.59
CA ARG A 32 5.27 -3.68 -16.72
C ARG A 32 4.77 -2.23 -16.68
N ALA A 33 3.78 -1.84 -17.50
CA ALA A 33 3.27 -0.48 -17.53
C ALA A 33 2.65 -0.08 -16.17
N ALA A 34 1.84 -0.97 -15.58
CA ALA A 34 1.27 -0.77 -14.24
C ALA A 34 2.37 -0.55 -13.18
N TYR A 35 3.39 -1.41 -13.18
CA TYR A 35 4.57 -1.26 -12.31
C TYR A 35 5.28 0.08 -12.55
N SER A 36 5.49 0.45 -13.81
CA SER A 36 6.15 1.72 -14.18
C SER A 36 5.37 2.93 -13.67
N LEU A 37 4.04 2.88 -13.70
CA LEU A 37 3.18 3.93 -13.20
C LEU A 37 3.28 4.09 -11.69
N VAL A 38 3.36 2.99 -10.93
CA VAL A 38 3.61 3.04 -9.48
C VAL A 38 4.99 3.63 -9.17
N ARG A 39 6.04 3.24 -9.91
CA ARG A 39 7.39 3.80 -9.69
C ARG A 39 7.48 5.27 -10.06
N LEU A 40 6.75 5.67 -11.10
CA LEU A 40 6.61 7.06 -11.48
C LEU A 40 5.95 7.87 -10.35
N GLU A 41 4.83 7.41 -9.80
CA GLU A 41 4.18 8.02 -8.63
C GLU A 41 5.15 8.16 -7.46
N GLU A 42 5.87 7.09 -7.15
CA GLU A 42 6.85 7.08 -6.07
C GLU A 42 7.96 8.12 -6.29
N CYS A 43 8.44 8.30 -7.53
CA CYS A 43 9.39 9.35 -7.86
C CYS A 43 8.81 10.75 -7.63
N TYR A 44 7.55 10.99 -7.99
CA TYR A 44 6.88 12.27 -7.69
C TYR A 44 6.85 12.52 -6.18
N ARG A 45 6.41 11.52 -5.40
CA ARG A 45 6.34 11.62 -3.94
C ARG A 45 7.70 11.82 -3.27
N LEU A 46 8.72 11.03 -3.65
CA LEU A 46 10.06 11.11 -3.05
C LEU A 46 10.81 12.40 -3.41
N SER A 47 10.50 12.99 -4.58
CA SER A 47 11.05 14.28 -4.99
C SER A 47 10.22 15.47 -4.55
N ASN A 48 9.12 15.27 -3.81
CA ASN A 48 8.12 16.30 -3.46
C ASN A 48 7.65 17.09 -4.70
N ARG A 49 7.46 16.40 -5.83
CA ARG A 49 6.97 17.00 -7.08
C ARG A 49 5.46 16.92 -7.15
N ASP A 50 4.84 18.07 -7.40
CA ASP A 50 3.39 18.18 -7.63
C ASP A 50 3.00 17.77 -9.07
N GLY A 51 1.68 17.67 -9.31
CA GLY A 51 1.12 17.51 -10.65
C GLY A 51 0.98 16.08 -11.15
N PHE A 52 1.20 15.08 -10.29
CA PHE A 52 1.01 13.67 -10.66
C PHE A 52 -0.44 13.37 -11.08
N LEU A 53 -1.44 13.90 -10.36
CA LEU A 53 -2.85 13.74 -10.73
C LEU A 53 -3.17 14.36 -12.11
N ASN A 54 -2.53 15.48 -12.44
CA ASN A 54 -2.66 16.08 -13.77
C ASN A 54 -2.02 15.19 -14.86
N TYR A 55 -0.86 14.58 -14.58
CA TYR A 55 -0.23 13.59 -15.48
C TYR A 55 -1.16 12.38 -15.69
N LEU A 56 -1.71 11.80 -14.61
CA LEU A 56 -2.67 10.69 -14.72
C LEU A 56 -3.83 11.08 -15.66
N ASN A 57 -4.48 12.21 -15.37
CA ASN A 57 -5.68 12.63 -16.09
C ASN A 57 -5.44 13.00 -17.55
N LYS A 58 -4.34 13.69 -17.86
CA LYS A 58 -4.06 14.16 -19.22
C LYS A 58 -3.34 13.13 -20.07
N ASP A 59 -2.37 12.46 -19.48
CA ASP A 59 -1.42 11.65 -20.24
C ASP A 59 -1.76 10.17 -20.19
N VAL A 60 -2.35 9.64 -19.11
CA VAL A 60 -2.56 8.18 -18.93
C VAL A 60 -4.00 7.74 -19.18
N LYS A 61 -4.98 8.54 -18.78
CA LYS A 61 -6.40 8.17 -18.71
C LYS A 61 -6.98 7.57 -20.00
N SER A 62 -6.60 8.11 -21.16
CA SER A 62 -7.14 7.68 -22.46
C SER A 62 -6.74 6.26 -22.86
N PHE A 63 -5.57 5.79 -22.41
CA PHE A 63 -5.05 4.47 -22.76
C PHE A 63 -4.94 3.51 -21.57
N ALA A 64 -5.26 3.94 -20.35
CA ALA A 64 -5.15 3.10 -19.14
C ALA A 64 -5.86 1.74 -19.31
N VAL A 65 -6.99 1.72 -20.04
CA VAL A 65 -7.79 0.52 -20.33
C VAL A 65 -7.12 -0.49 -21.28
N SER A 66 -5.99 -0.14 -21.89
CA SER A 66 -5.25 -1.02 -22.82
C SER A 66 -4.58 -2.20 -22.13
N ASN A 67 -4.47 -2.17 -20.80
CA ASN A 67 -3.99 -3.24 -19.96
C ASN A 67 -4.80 -3.26 -18.65
N LYS A 68 -5.19 -4.45 -18.21
CA LYS A 68 -6.05 -4.63 -17.04
C LYS A 68 -5.37 -4.13 -15.76
N GLU A 69 -4.14 -4.54 -15.52
CA GLU A 69 -3.35 -4.14 -14.36
C GLU A 69 -3.08 -2.63 -14.35
N LEU A 70 -2.82 -2.03 -15.51
CA LEU A 70 -2.60 -0.59 -15.66
C LEU A 70 -3.85 0.20 -15.35
N ALA A 71 -5.02 -0.24 -15.85
CA ALA A 71 -6.30 0.42 -15.58
C ALA A 71 -6.59 0.46 -14.08
N VAL A 72 -6.31 -0.63 -13.38
CA VAL A 72 -6.52 -0.73 -11.94
C VAL A 72 -5.59 0.17 -11.17
N VAL A 73 -4.28 0.10 -11.44
CA VAL A 73 -3.30 0.98 -10.79
C VAL A 73 -3.62 2.44 -11.07
N PHE A 74 -4.04 2.78 -12.30
CA PHE A 74 -4.49 4.11 -12.64
C PHE A 74 -5.65 4.56 -11.74
N LEU A 75 -6.70 3.75 -11.61
CA LEU A 75 -7.88 4.07 -10.79
C LEU A 75 -7.51 4.18 -9.30
N GLU A 76 -6.68 3.28 -8.77
CA GLU A 76 -6.22 3.32 -7.37
C GLU A 76 -5.43 4.60 -7.07
N LEU A 77 -4.47 4.94 -7.93
CA LEU A 77 -3.66 6.15 -7.76
C LEU A 77 -4.50 7.40 -7.96
N GLU A 78 -5.36 7.46 -8.97
CA GLU A 78 -6.27 8.58 -9.18
C GLU A 78 -7.16 8.79 -7.94
N SER A 79 -7.75 7.73 -7.38
CA SER A 79 -8.56 7.81 -6.16
C SER A 79 -7.81 8.36 -4.96
N GLN A 80 -6.55 7.94 -4.74
CA GLN A 80 -5.75 8.43 -3.61
C GLN A 80 -5.52 9.95 -3.68
N TYR A 81 -5.20 10.45 -4.88
CA TYR A 81 -4.99 11.88 -5.08
C TYR A 81 -6.31 12.66 -5.06
N LEU A 82 -7.40 12.10 -5.58
CA LEU A 82 -8.74 12.71 -5.51
C LEU A 82 -9.22 12.88 -4.05
N VAL A 83 -8.95 11.93 -3.17
CA VAL A 83 -9.23 12.07 -1.73
C VAL A 83 -8.46 13.25 -1.13
N GLY A 84 -7.19 13.44 -1.52
CA GLY A 84 -6.39 14.59 -1.10
C GLY A 84 -6.90 15.93 -1.62
N GLU A 85 -7.58 15.94 -2.78
CA GLU A 85 -8.29 17.11 -3.33
C GLU A 85 -9.75 17.22 -2.87
N GLU A 86 -10.18 16.44 -1.87
CA GLU A 86 -11.54 16.40 -1.33
C GLU A 86 -12.63 15.96 -2.35
N LYS A 87 -12.22 15.34 -3.47
CA LYS A 87 -13.09 14.81 -4.52
C LYS A 87 -13.54 13.38 -4.22
N TYR A 88 -14.18 13.22 -3.06
CA TYR A 88 -14.53 11.92 -2.49
C TYR A 88 -15.45 11.06 -3.37
N LYS A 89 -16.43 11.67 -4.03
CA LYS A 89 -17.40 10.95 -4.88
C LYS A 89 -16.70 10.31 -6.08
N GLU A 90 -15.81 11.04 -6.74
CA GLU A 90 -15.03 10.56 -7.88
C GLU A 90 -14.09 9.41 -7.46
N ALA A 91 -13.45 9.54 -6.29
CA ALA A 91 -12.62 8.47 -5.73
C ALA A 91 -13.43 7.19 -5.44
N ILE A 92 -14.65 7.32 -4.91
CA ILE A 92 -15.56 6.19 -4.67
C ILE A 92 -15.99 5.54 -5.99
N GLU A 93 -16.37 6.35 -6.99
CA GLU A 93 -16.75 5.84 -8.32
C GLU A 93 -15.62 5.01 -8.94
N ASN A 94 -14.37 5.45 -8.79
CA ASN A 94 -13.21 4.68 -9.22
C ASN A 94 -13.08 3.35 -8.47
N PHE A 95 -13.22 3.31 -7.14
CA PHE A 95 -13.18 2.03 -6.39
C PHE A 95 -14.32 1.08 -6.77
N GLN A 96 -15.52 1.60 -7.01
CA GLN A 96 -16.65 0.81 -7.50
C GLN A 96 -16.40 0.27 -8.91
N ARG A 97 -15.77 1.08 -9.77
CA ARG A 97 -15.36 0.67 -11.11
C ARG A 97 -14.33 -0.45 -11.09
N ILE A 98 -13.35 -0.39 -10.18
CA ILE A 98 -12.37 -1.47 -9.96
C ILE A 98 -13.09 -2.80 -9.68
N GLN A 99 -14.07 -2.80 -8.77
CA GLN A 99 -14.84 -3.98 -8.38
C GLN A 99 -15.66 -4.52 -9.56
N LYS A 100 -16.38 -3.63 -10.25
CA LYS A 100 -17.33 -3.99 -11.31
C LYS A 100 -16.67 -4.47 -12.60
N ASP A 101 -15.70 -3.71 -13.10
CA ASP A 101 -15.21 -3.86 -14.47
C ASP A 101 -14.03 -4.82 -14.57
N TYR A 102 -13.29 -5.00 -13.46
CA TYR A 102 -12.00 -5.68 -13.51
C TYR A 102 -11.97 -7.00 -12.75
N ASN A 103 -12.97 -7.37 -11.93
CA ASN A 103 -13.08 -8.69 -11.26
C ASN A 103 -11.70 -9.31 -10.91
N LEU A 104 -10.99 -8.64 -10.01
CA LEU A 104 -9.57 -8.87 -9.74
C LEU A 104 -9.40 -9.89 -8.61
N ASN A 105 -8.14 -10.26 -8.35
CA ASN A 105 -7.79 -11.10 -7.21
C ASN A 105 -8.32 -10.52 -5.88
N SER A 106 -8.39 -11.38 -4.87
CA SER A 106 -8.96 -11.06 -3.55
C SER A 106 -8.34 -9.83 -2.89
N TYR A 107 -7.08 -9.51 -3.19
CA TYR A 107 -6.39 -8.36 -2.60
C TYR A 107 -6.94 -7.03 -3.09
N ILE A 108 -7.03 -6.79 -4.39
CA ILE A 108 -7.42 -5.46 -4.88
C ILE A 108 -8.90 -5.18 -4.60
N ASP A 109 -9.73 -6.23 -4.68
CA ASP A 109 -11.15 -6.14 -4.37
C ASP A 109 -11.39 -5.73 -2.91
N LYS A 110 -10.76 -6.41 -1.93
CA LYS A 110 -10.93 -6.09 -0.50
C LYS A 110 -10.49 -4.65 -0.16
N PHE A 111 -9.38 -4.17 -0.73
CA PHE A 111 -8.92 -2.79 -0.51
C PHE A 111 -9.87 -1.76 -1.14
N SER A 112 -10.40 -2.04 -2.34
CA SER A 112 -11.35 -1.16 -3.01
C SER A 112 -12.66 -1.02 -2.22
N ILE A 113 -13.19 -2.14 -1.71
CA ILE A 113 -14.39 -2.14 -0.86
C ILE A 113 -14.12 -1.38 0.45
N PHE A 114 -13.00 -1.67 1.11
CA PHE A 114 -12.64 -1.01 2.37
C PHE A 114 -12.46 0.50 2.19
N ASN A 115 -11.72 0.94 1.17
CA ASN A 115 -11.46 2.36 0.92
C ASN A 115 -12.73 3.13 0.59
N ALA A 116 -13.65 2.55 -0.19
CA ALA A 116 -14.95 3.17 -0.43
C ALA A 116 -15.74 3.35 0.89
N GLY A 117 -15.82 2.30 1.71
CA GLY A 117 -16.46 2.35 3.03
C GLY A 117 -15.82 3.38 3.97
N TYR A 118 -14.49 3.46 3.98
CA TYR A 118 -13.74 4.44 4.76
C TYR A 118 -14.08 5.87 4.33
N ILE A 119 -14.15 6.14 3.03
CA ILE A 119 -14.47 7.48 2.53
C ILE A 119 -15.89 7.88 2.90
N TYR A 120 -16.87 6.97 2.72
CA TYR A 120 -18.25 7.19 3.15
C TYR A 120 -18.30 7.55 4.64
N LEU A 121 -17.62 6.78 5.49
CA LEU A 121 -17.64 6.98 6.93
C LEU A 121 -16.95 8.27 7.36
N LYS A 122 -15.70 8.47 6.94
CA LYS A 122 -14.82 9.51 7.51
C LYS A 122 -14.94 10.87 6.84
N PHE A 123 -15.22 10.92 5.54
CA PHE A 123 -15.23 12.17 4.79
C PHE A 123 -16.64 12.63 4.42
N LEU A 124 -17.59 11.71 4.24
CA LEU A 124 -18.96 12.03 3.84
C LEU A 124 -19.98 11.92 4.98
N ASN A 125 -19.60 11.34 6.12
CA ASN A 125 -20.51 11.01 7.22
C ASN A 125 -21.73 10.18 6.75
N ASP A 126 -21.54 9.37 5.72
CA ASP A 126 -22.54 8.50 5.11
C ASP A 126 -22.42 7.09 5.71
N VAL A 127 -22.97 6.96 6.91
CA VAL A 127 -22.89 5.73 7.70
C VAL A 127 -23.59 4.57 6.99
N GLU A 128 -24.68 4.83 6.27
CA GLU A 128 -25.44 3.78 5.58
C GLU A 128 -24.61 3.09 4.50
N ASN A 129 -23.97 3.87 3.63
CA ASN A 129 -23.14 3.30 2.57
C ASN A 129 -21.81 2.74 3.10
N ALA A 130 -21.25 3.32 4.16
CA ALA A 130 -20.11 2.72 4.86
C ALA A 130 -20.43 1.32 5.40
N VAL A 131 -21.57 1.14 6.08
CA VAL A 131 -22.03 -0.17 6.58
C VAL A 131 -22.16 -1.16 5.44
N LYS A 132 -22.78 -0.78 4.32
CA LYS A 132 -22.94 -1.66 3.15
C LYS A 132 -21.59 -2.14 2.63
N SER A 133 -20.62 -1.24 2.45
CA SER A 133 -19.27 -1.60 2.00
C SER A 133 -18.58 -2.54 2.99
N PHE A 134 -18.62 -2.26 4.29
CA PHE A 134 -17.96 -3.11 5.28
C PHE A 134 -18.64 -4.47 5.49
N GLN A 135 -19.96 -4.54 5.33
CA GLN A 135 -20.69 -5.82 5.31
C GLN A 135 -20.33 -6.65 4.08
N GLU A 136 -20.20 -6.02 2.91
CA GLU A 136 -19.73 -6.70 1.70
C GLU A 136 -18.31 -7.25 1.89
N LEU A 137 -17.41 -6.45 2.46
CA LEU A 137 -16.05 -6.87 2.80
C LEU A 137 -16.06 -8.10 3.72
N ALA A 138 -16.86 -8.06 4.79
CA ALA A 138 -16.98 -9.17 5.75
C ALA A 138 -17.59 -10.42 5.14
N ALA A 139 -18.54 -10.28 4.21
CA ALA A 139 -19.17 -11.40 3.52
C ALA A 139 -18.21 -12.10 2.56
N LYS A 140 -17.37 -11.33 1.85
CA LYS A 140 -16.41 -11.86 0.88
C LYS A 140 -15.11 -12.35 1.52
N TYR A 141 -14.65 -11.69 2.58
CA TYR A 141 -13.32 -11.90 3.18
C TYR A 141 -13.38 -11.96 4.72
N PRO A 142 -14.13 -12.90 5.31
CA PRO A 142 -14.49 -12.89 6.74
C PRO A 142 -13.30 -12.88 7.71
N ASP A 143 -12.18 -13.51 7.33
CA ASP A 143 -10.97 -13.64 8.16
C ASP A 143 -9.91 -12.56 7.86
N ASP A 144 -10.24 -11.55 7.05
CA ASP A 144 -9.30 -10.50 6.68
C ASP A 144 -9.17 -9.40 7.74
N ASP A 145 -7.96 -8.88 7.90
CA ASP A 145 -7.67 -7.83 8.90
C ASP A 145 -8.50 -6.56 8.63
N LEU A 146 -8.80 -6.25 7.36
CA LEU A 146 -9.64 -5.09 7.00
C LEU A 146 -11.07 -5.21 7.52
N VAL A 147 -11.58 -6.43 7.74
CA VAL A 147 -12.87 -6.65 8.39
C VAL A 147 -12.80 -6.25 9.86
N THR A 148 -11.72 -6.62 10.54
CA THR A 148 -11.49 -6.21 11.94
C THR A 148 -11.36 -4.70 12.04
N GLU A 149 -10.59 -4.08 11.14
CA GLU A 149 -10.41 -2.64 11.06
C GLU A 149 -11.75 -1.92 10.80
N SER A 150 -12.58 -2.44 9.89
CA SER A 150 -13.90 -1.86 9.61
C SER A 150 -14.84 -1.88 10.82
N LYS A 151 -14.86 -2.97 11.60
CA LYS A 151 -15.67 -3.06 12.83
C LYS A 151 -15.25 -2.03 13.86
N TYR A 152 -13.95 -1.79 13.99
CA TYR A 152 -13.40 -0.78 14.87
C TYR A 152 -13.76 0.65 14.42
N LEU A 153 -13.59 0.95 13.13
CA LEU A 153 -14.00 2.25 12.58
C LEU A 153 -15.47 2.56 12.84
N MET A 154 -16.33 1.53 12.79
CA MET A 154 -17.77 1.62 13.03
C MET A 154 -18.16 1.69 14.51
N SER A 155 -17.32 1.22 15.45
CA SER A 155 -17.62 1.30 16.89
C SER A 155 -17.44 2.72 17.45
N GLY A 156 -16.80 3.62 16.70
CA GLY A 156 -16.52 4.99 17.14
C GLY A 156 -15.42 5.09 18.21
N GLU A 157 -14.75 3.97 18.54
CA GLU A 157 -13.52 4.01 19.31
C GLU A 157 -12.45 4.67 18.42
N ASN A 158 -12.07 5.91 18.76
CA ASN A 158 -10.92 6.55 18.15
C ASN A 158 -9.65 5.92 18.74
N LEU A 159 -8.67 5.61 17.88
CA LEU A 159 -7.27 5.57 18.31
C LEU A 159 -6.91 7.00 18.73
N ASN A 160 -7.21 7.35 19.97
CA ASN A 160 -6.68 8.54 20.61
C ASN A 160 -5.17 8.33 20.80
N MET A 161 -4.41 8.56 19.74
CA MET A 161 -3.07 9.09 19.87
C MET A 161 -3.17 10.45 20.56
N GLN A 162 -3.13 10.45 21.89
CA GLN A 162 -2.83 11.67 22.64
C GLN A 162 -1.38 12.06 22.36
N LYS A 163 -1.26 12.96 21.39
CA LYS A 163 -0.09 13.80 21.15
C LYS A 163 0.09 14.72 22.37
N ASN A 164 0.79 14.25 23.39
CA ASN A 164 1.33 15.12 24.44
C ASN A 164 2.85 15.15 24.33
N SER A 165 3.32 16.21 23.66
CA SER A 165 4.67 16.72 23.79
C SER A 165 4.87 17.17 25.24
N ASN A 166 5.68 16.44 26.01
CA ASN A 166 6.53 17.01 27.05
C ASN A 166 7.71 16.07 27.29
N SER A 167 8.90 16.63 27.06
CA SER A 167 10.22 16.01 27.06
C SER A 167 10.69 15.56 28.44
N SER A 168 11.15 14.31 28.55
CA SER A 168 12.52 13.90 28.95
C SER A 168 12.54 12.48 29.53
N GLY A 169 13.39 11.59 28.97
CA GLY A 169 14.00 10.51 29.76
C GLY A 169 13.57 9.05 29.54
N ALA A 170 12.94 8.69 28.42
CA ALA A 170 12.93 7.34 27.83
C ALA A 170 12.20 7.48 26.48
N ILE A 171 12.69 6.89 25.39
CA ILE A 171 11.91 6.83 24.16
C ILE A 171 10.77 5.84 24.42
N LEU A 172 9.67 6.33 25.00
CA LEU A 172 8.38 5.65 24.96
C LEU A 172 7.97 5.66 23.49
N LEU A 173 8.27 4.56 22.80
CA LEU A 173 7.59 4.25 21.55
C LEU A 173 6.10 4.26 21.89
N SER A 174 5.34 5.16 21.29
CA SER A 174 3.94 5.35 21.63
C SER A 174 3.03 4.34 20.92
N GLU A 175 3.53 3.72 19.83
CA GLU A 175 2.72 2.91 18.93
C GLU A 175 3.49 1.74 18.31
N PHE A 176 2.73 0.70 17.99
CA PHE A 176 3.20 -0.37 17.11
C PHE A 176 3.38 0.17 15.68
N GLY A 177 4.43 -0.28 15.00
CA GLY A 177 4.73 0.19 13.65
C GLY A 177 5.44 -0.84 12.81
N LEU A 178 5.18 -0.80 11.51
CA LEU A 178 5.93 -1.49 10.46
C LEU A 178 6.20 -0.47 9.37
N ASP A 179 7.47 -0.27 9.05
CA ASP A 179 7.91 0.64 8.01
C ASP A 179 8.00 -0.08 6.68
N GLN A 180 7.91 0.70 5.60
CA GLN A 180 8.16 0.16 4.28
C GLN A 180 9.59 -0.34 4.19
N ASN A 181 9.77 -1.57 3.71
CA ASN A 181 11.09 -2.16 3.53
C ASN A 181 11.95 -1.27 2.62
N TYR A 182 13.24 -1.14 2.93
CA TYR A 182 14.16 -0.32 2.14
C TYR A 182 15.47 -1.05 1.87
N PRO A 183 15.93 -1.12 0.60
CA PRO A 183 15.25 -0.60 -0.60
C PRO A 183 13.96 -1.39 -0.93
N ASN A 184 13.00 -0.77 -1.61
CA ASN A 184 11.87 -1.43 -2.26
C ASN A 184 11.58 -0.77 -3.61
N PRO A 185 11.66 -1.47 -4.77
CA PRO A 185 12.09 -2.86 -4.94
C PRO A 185 13.50 -3.15 -4.39
N PHE A 186 13.92 -4.41 -4.39
CA PHE A 186 15.25 -4.81 -3.94
C PHE A 186 15.81 -6.01 -4.69
N ASN A 187 17.14 -6.16 -4.66
CA ASN A 187 17.89 -7.29 -5.19
C ASN A 187 19.18 -7.55 -4.38
N PRO A 188 19.38 -8.73 -3.77
CA PRO A 188 18.35 -9.63 -3.24
C PRO A 188 17.99 -9.26 -1.80
N THR A 189 18.59 -8.23 -1.22
CA THR A 189 18.43 -7.87 0.20
C THR A 189 17.70 -6.55 0.42
N THR A 190 16.85 -6.51 1.45
CA THR A 190 16.17 -5.30 1.95
C THR A 190 16.19 -5.28 3.47
N SER A 191 16.10 -4.10 4.07
CA SER A 191 15.86 -3.93 5.50
C SER A 191 14.38 -3.76 5.78
N ILE A 192 13.88 -4.39 6.83
CA ILE A 192 12.52 -4.22 7.35
C ILE A 192 12.62 -3.72 8.79
N SER A 193 12.04 -2.55 9.03
CA SER A 193 12.03 -1.90 10.34
C SER A 193 10.63 -1.96 10.96
N TYR A 194 10.57 -2.27 12.24
CA TYR A 194 9.34 -2.29 13.02
C TYR A 194 9.58 -1.84 14.45
N GLN A 195 8.52 -1.45 15.14
CA GLN A 195 8.59 -0.98 16.52
C GLN A 195 7.39 -1.48 17.32
N LEU A 196 7.61 -1.67 18.62
CA LEU A 196 6.59 -2.04 19.58
C LEU A 196 6.71 -1.21 20.87
N PRO A 197 5.61 -0.64 21.39
CA PRO A 197 5.57 0.19 22.58
C PRO A 197 5.60 -0.62 23.88
N THR A 198 5.28 -1.92 23.79
CA THR A 198 5.19 -2.87 24.90
C THR A 198 5.62 -4.23 24.40
N ASP A 199 6.03 -5.12 25.31
CA ASP A 199 6.43 -6.48 24.99
C ASP A 199 5.31 -7.23 24.26
N ALA A 200 5.67 -7.96 23.21
CA ALA A 200 4.70 -8.65 22.36
C ALA A 200 5.32 -9.88 21.70
N LEU A 201 4.48 -10.88 21.43
CA LEU A 201 4.83 -11.94 20.47
C LEU A 201 4.79 -11.34 19.06
N VAL A 202 5.95 -11.22 18.42
CA VAL A 202 6.09 -10.67 17.08
C VAL A 202 6.11 -11.81 16.06
N THR A 203 5.17 -11.79 15.12
CA THR A 203 5.18 -12.67 13.96
C THR A 203 5.33 -11.82 12.69
N LEU A 204 6.45 -11.96 11.98
CA LEU A 204 6.67 -11.29 10.69
C LEU A 204 6.89 -12.35 9.62
N LYS A 205 6.00 -12.37 8.61
CA LYS A 205 5.99 -13.40 7.56
C LYS A 205 5.88 -12.77 6.18
N VAL A 206 6.45 -13.42 5.18
CA VAL A 206 6.39 -13.05 3.76
C VAL A 206 5.51 -14.04 3.02
N TYR A 207 4.66 -13.52 2.14
CA TYR A 207 3.68 -14.26 1.35
C TYR A 207 3.84 -13.90 -0.12
N ASP A 208 3.55 -14.86 -0.99
CA ASP A 208 3.33 -14.55 -2.41
C ASP A 208 1.92 -13.98 -2.65
N LEU A 209 1.64 -13.60 -3.90
CA LEU A 209 0.35 -13.02 -4.29
C LEU A 209 -0.85 -13.99 -4.16
N LEU A 210 -0.60 -15.30 -4.01
CA LEU A 210 -1.64 -16.30 -3.76
C LEU A 210 -1.90 -16.50 -2.27
N GLY A 211 -1.20 -15.75 -1.40
CA GLY A 211 -1.30 -15.87 0.05
C GLY A 211 -0.53 -17.06 0.61
N ARG A 212 0.32 -17.72 -0.18
CA ARG A 212 1.18 -18.80 0.34
C ARG A 212 2.33 -18.18 1.11
N GLU A 213 2.56 -18.65 2.33
CA GLU A 213 3.73 -18.25 3.12
C GLU A 213 5.00 -18.75 2.41
N VAL A 214 5.92 -17.84 2.12
CA VAL A 214 7.20 -18.13 1.47
C VAL A 214 8.40 -17.91 2.39
N ALA A 215 8.23 -17.17 3.48
CA ALA A 215 9.24 -17.05 4.54
C ALA A 215 8.60 -16.63 5.88
N THR A 216 9.17 -17.13 6.98
CA THR A 216 8.97 -16.55 8.33
C THR A 216 10.25 -15.83 8.71
N LEU A 217 10.16 -14.54 9.02
CA LEU A 217 11.29 -13.67 9.37
C LEU A 217 11.45 -13.49 10.88
N VAL A 218 10.33 -13.42 11.60
CA VAL A 218 10.28 -13.31 13.07
C VAL A 218 9.10 -14.14 13.57
N ASN A 219 9.30 -14.87 14.67
CA ASN A 219 8.23 -15.58 15.39
C ASN A 219 8.68 -15.81 16.84
N GLU A 220 8.80 -14.73 17.61
CA GLU A 220 9.35 -14.75 18.96
C GLU A 220 8.83 -13.58 19.81
N GLU A 221 8.92 -13.70 21.14
CA GLU A 221 8.64 -12.60 22.05
C GLU A 221 9.75 -11.54 21.94
N LYS A 222 9.35 -10.29 21.76
CA LYS A 222 10.24 -9.12 21.74
C LYS A 222 9.82 -8.16 22.84
N GLN A 223 10.82 -7.51 23.44
CA GLN A 223 10.60 -6.43 24.38
C GLN A 223 10.21 -5.15 23.65
N ALA A 224 9.65 -4.18 24.36
CA ALA A 224 9.42 -2.83 23.84
C ALA A 224 10.72 -2.27 23.21
N GLY A 225 10.66 -1.82 21.96
CA GLY A 225 11.85 -1.41 21.23
C GLY A 225 11.63 -1.19 19.74
N LYS A 226 12.68 -0.66 19.09
CA LYS A 226 12.78 -0.61 17.62
C LYS A 226 13.68 -1.75 17.17
N TYR A 227 13.26 -2.39 16.09
CA TYR A 227 13.95 -3.52 15.50
C TYR A 227 14.11 -3.30 14.00
N GLU A 228 15.25 -3.72 13.49
CA GLU A 228 15.53 -3.77 12.06
C GLU A 228 16.08 -5.17 11.77
N LEU A 229 15.61 -5.78 10.70
CA LEU A 229 16.15 -7.03 10.19
C LEU A 229 16.37 -6.97 8.69
N GLN A 230 17.36 -7.73 8.23
CA GLN A 230 17.64 -7.88 6.82
C GLN A 230 16.89 -9.11 6.28
N PHE A 231 16.14 -8.91 5.20
CA PHE A 231 15.51 -9.99 4.45
C PHE A 231 16.28 -10.24 3.15
N ASN A 232 16.66 -11.51 2.89
CA ASN A 232 17.32 -11.95 1.67
C ASN A 232 16.38 -12.84 0.84
N ALA A 233 16.02 -12.36 -0.35
CA ALA A 233 15.09 -12.99 -1.27
C ALA A 233 15.78 -13.81 -2.38
N ASN A 234 17.02 -14.27 -2.19
CA ASN A 234 17.77 -15.06 -3.19
C ASN A 234 16.98 -16.27 -3.72
N ASN A 235 16.20 -16.91 -2.86
CA ASN A 235 15.39 -18.10 -3.19
C ASN A 235 14.01 -17.76 -3.76
N LEU A 236 13.66 -16.47 -3.89
CA LEU A 236 12.41 -16.02 -4.47
C LEU A 236 12.61 -15.58 -5.94
N SER A 237 11.56 -15.68 -6.74
CA SER A 237 11.52 -15.13 -8.10
C SER A 237 11.32 -13.62 -8.09
N SER A 238 11.65 -12.93 -9.19
CA SER A 238 11.20 -11.54 -9.38
C SER A 238 9.67 -11.48 -9.30
N GLY A 239 9.13 -10.50 -8.59
CA GLY A 239 7.68 -10.41 -8.38
C GLY A 239 7.29 -9.54 -7.21
N VAL A 240 5.98 -9.42 -7.02
CA VAL A 240 5.38 -8.73 -5.88
C VAL A 240 5.15 -9.75 -4.76
N TYR A 241 5.52 -9.37 -3.55
CA TYR A 241 5.30 -10.14 -2.33
C TYR A 241 4.64 -9.25 -1.29
N LEU A 242 3.98 -9.88 -0.32
CA LEU A 242 3.41 -9.20 0.84
C LEU A 242 4.19 -9.63 2.07
N TYR A 243 4.40 -8.72 3.01
CA TYR A 243 4.87 -9.07 4.35
C TYR A 243 3.89 -8.53 5.37
N LYS A 244 3.54 -9.39 6.31
CA LYS A 244 2.56 -9.14 7.37
C LYS A 244 3.26 -9.29 8.70
N ILE A 245 3.18 -8.24 9.53
CA ILE A 245 3.54 -8.30 10.93
C ILE A 245 2.28 -8.46 11.77
N SER A 246 2.35 -9.26 12.82
CA SER A 246 1.35 -9.38 13.87
C SER A 246 2.03 -9.21 15.22
N MET A 247 1.50 -8.31 16.06
CA MET A 247 2.01 -7.97 17.39
C MET A 247 0.81 -7.67 18.30
N ASN A 248 0.45 -8.57 19.22
CA ASN A 248 -0.76 -8.45 20.03
C ASN A 248 -2.01 -8.19 19.16
N ASN A 249 -2.64 -7.01 19.27
CA ASN A 249 -3.81 -6.60 18.47
C ASN A 249 -3.45 -5.77 17.23
N PHE A 250 -2.17 -5.54 16.97
CA PHE A 250 -1.69 -4.81 15.80
C PHE A 250 -1.32 -5.77 14.68
N VAL A 251 -1.91 -5.55 13.52
CA VAL A 251 -1.55 -6.25 12.29
C VAL A 251 -1.32 -5.22 11.20
N LYS A 252 -0.19 -5.33 10.49
CA LYS A 252 0.10 -4.47 9.35
C LYS A 252 0.71 -5.28 8.23
N THR A 253 0.16 -5.10 7.03
CA THR A 253 0.65 -5.76 5.81
C THR A 253 1.16 -4.71 4.85
N LEU A 254 2.35 -4.92 4.29
CA LEU A 254 2.95 -4.04 3.30
C LEU A 254 3.44 -4.86 2.10
N LYS A 255 3.65 -4.17 0.98
CA LYS A 255 4.03 -4.76 -0.30
C LYS A 255 5.53 -4.56 -0.54
N MET A 256 6.22 -5.63 -0.90
CA MET A 256 7.62 -5.59 -1.36
C MET A 256 7.73 -6.11 -2.80
N ILE A 257 8.73 -5.63 -3.52
CA ILE A 257 8.98 -6.02 -4.91
C ILE A 257 10.40 -6.57 -5.01
N VAL A 258 10.52 -7.84 -5.37
CA VAL A 258 11.81 -8.49 -5.65
C VAL A 258 12.13 -8.31 -7.13
N VAL A 259 13.35 -7.87 -7.44
CA VAL A 259 13.86 -7.78 -8.80
C VAL A 259 15.14 -8.61 -8.88
N LYS A 260 15.23 -9.48 -9.90
CA LYS A 260 16.47 -10.14 -10.32
C LYS A 260 16.89 -9.59 -11.68
#